data_AF-A0A811N7U1-F1
#
_entry.id   AF-A0A811N7U1-F1
#
_cell.length_a   1.000
_cell.length_b   1.000
_cell.length_c   1.000
_cell.angle_alpha   90.00
_cell.angle_beta   90.00
_cell.angle_gamma   90.00
#
_symmetry.space_group_name_H-M   'P 1'
#
loop_
_entity.id
_entity.type
_entity.pdbx_description
1 polymer ?
#
loop_
_entity_poly.entity_id
_entity_poly.type
_entity_poly.pdbx_seq_one_letter_code
_entity_poly.pdbx_strand_id
1 'polypeptide(L)'
;MMNNAWQSKLNKSLHITIIKVSGIHWWYTVPNHAAELTAGYYNLDDRDGYRTIAHMLTRHPASMNFTCAEMRDSEQSSEAKIAPEELVQQVLSAGWREGLNLACENALSRYDATAYNTILRNARPQGINKNGSPEHKLYGFTYLRVSDELFEGDNYNTFKTFVRRMHANLDYNPNVDPVAPLKRSKPEIPIEEILEVAQPRLEPFPFQKNTDLPV
;
A
#
# COMPACT_ATOMS: atom_id res chain seq x y z
N MET A 1 10.09 -31.10 -25.30
CA MET A 1 9.54 -31.69 -24.06
C MET A 1 10.33 -31.15 -22.87
N MET A 2 9.81 -30.14 -22.18
CA MET A 2 10.45 -29.60 -20.96
C MET A 2 10.13 -30.53 -19.77
N ASN A 3 11.16 -30.85 -18.99
CA ASN A 3 11.14 -31.82 -17.89
C ASN A 3 10.03 -31.58 -16.85
N ASN A 4 9.21 -32.61 -16.60
CA ASN A 4 8.11 -32.68 -15.63
C ASN A 4 8.51 -32.36 -14.17
N ALA A 5 9.80 -32.35 -13.86
CA ALA A 5 10.32 -32.03 -12.53
C ALA A 5 10.21 -30.53 -12.14
N TRP A 6 10.11 -29.62 -13.12
CA TRP A 6 9.91 -28.19 -12.85
C TRP A 6 8.44 -27.84 -12.62
N GLN A 7 7.52 -28.50 -13.32
CA GLN A 7 6.08 -28.29 -13.16
C GLN A 7 5.58 -28.71 -11.76
N SER A 8 6.13 -29.79 -11.18
CA SER A 8 5.70 -30.24 -9.84
C SER A 8 6.18 -29.33 -8.70
N LYS A 9 7.26 -28.56 -8.89
CA LYS A 9 7.72 -27.55 -7.91
C LYS A 9 6.92 -26.26 -7.96
N LEU A 10 6.27 -25.94 -9.08
CA LEU A 10 5.35 -24.81 -9.24
C LEU A 10 3.97 -25.05 -8.59
N ASN A 11 3.68 -26.28 -8.17
CA ASN A 11 2.45 -26.66 -7.46
C ASN A 11 2.49 -26.37 -5.94
N LYS A 12 3.50 -25.62 -5.47
CA LYS A 12 3.49 -25.11 -4.09
C LYS A 12 2.76 -23.77 -4.09
N SER A 13 1.70 -23.70 -3.30
CA SER A 13 0.87 -22.53 -3.01
C SER A 13 1.65 -21.44 -2.25
N LEU A 14 2.68 -20.88 -2.87
CA LEU A 14 3.46 -19.77 -2.33
C LEU A 14 4.18 -18.96 -3.43
N HIS A 15 4.22 -17.62 -3.42
CA HIS A 15 3.21 -16.58 -3.16
C HIS A 15 3.72 -15.35 -3.92
N ILE A 16 2.83 -14.64 -4.61
CA ILE A 16 2.87 -13.24 -5.07
C ILE A 16 4.26 -12.57 -5.11
N THR A 17 4.70 -12.11 -6.29
CA THR A 17 5.87 -11.21 -6.34
C THR A 17 5.48 -9.88 -5.72
N ILE A 18 5.98 -9.58 -4.52
CA ILE A 18 5.71 -8.30 -3.86
C ILE A 18 6.95 -7.42 -4.06
N ILE A 19 6.78 -6.28 -4.71
CA ILE A 19 7.80 -5.22 -4.66
C ILE A 19 7.51 -4.30 -3.47
N LYS A 20 8.56 -3.77 -2.85
CA LYS A 20 8.43 -2.75 -1.81
C LYS A 20 8.87 -1.40 -2.36
N VAL A 21 7.95 -0.44 -2.37
CA VAL A 21 8.22 0.94 -2.78
C VAL A 21 8.37 1.79 -1.53
N SER A 22 9.43 2.60 -1.47
CA SER A 22 9.73 3.42 -0.29
C SER A 22 8.89 4.69 -0.27
N GLY A 23 8.42 5.10 0.92
CA GLY A 23 7.66 6.33 1.12
C GLY A 23 8.59 7.52 1.33
N ILE A 24 8.95 8.20 0.25
CA ILE A 24 9.83 9.38 0.27
C ILE A 24 8.95 10.63 0.39
N HIS A 25 8.51 10.91 1.61
CA HIS A 25 7.48 11.92 1.87
C HIS A 25 8.02 13.34 2.09
N TRP A 26 9.34 13.52 2.25
CA TRP A 26 9.97 14.83 2.42
C TRP A 26 10.27 15.48 1.06
N TRP A 27 10.11 16.80 0.97
CA TRP A 27 10.10 17.58 -0.28
C TRP A 27 8.97 17.27 -1.27
N TYR A 28 7.95 16.52 -0.86
CA TYR A 28 6.81 16.18 -1.71
C TYR A 28 5.92 17.41 -2.02
N THR A 29 5.87 18.40 -1.13
CA THR A 29 5.02 19.60 -1.32
C THR A 29 5.69 20.74 -2.10
N VAL A 30 6.87 20.51 -2.67
CA VAL A 30 7.57 21.50 -3.51
C VAL A 30 7.74 20.99 -4.93
N PRO A 31 7.71 21.87 -5.96
CA PRO A 31 7.61 21.44 -7.36
C PRO A 31 8.72 20.50 -7.84
N ASN A 32 9.88 20.52 -7.19
CA ASN A 32 11.04 19.76 -7.61
C ASN A 32 11.12 18.34 -7.02
N HIS A 33 10.28 17.96 -6.04
CA HIS A 33 10.22 16.60 -5.48
C HIS A 33 11.62 15.96 -5.23
N ALA A 34 12.60 16.76 -4.77
CA ALA A 34 14.02 16.41 -4.95
C ALA A 34 14.42 15.07 -4.33
N ALA A 35 13.83 14.70 -3.19
CA ALA A 35 14.13 13.43 -2.54
C ALA A 35 13.62 12.24 -3.37
N GLU A 36 12.40 12.31 -3.89
CA GLU A 36 11.85 11.30 -4.81
C GLU A 36 12.72 11.15 -6.05
N LEU A 37 13.13 12.27 -6.65
CA LEU A 37 14.01 12.27 -7.83
C LEU A 37 15.33 11.56 -7.54
N THR A 38 15.99 11.86 -6.42
CA THR A 38 17.26 11.20 -6.04
C THR A 38 17.09 9.73 -5.67
N ALA A 39 15.90 9.33 -5.19
CA ALA A 39 15.56 7.94 -4.92
C ALA A 39 15.23 7.14 -6.21
N GLY A 40 15.11 7.82 -7.36
CA GLY A 40 14.77 7.22 -8.65
C GLY A 40 13.28 7.23 -8.98
N TYR A 41 12.44 7.88 -8.16
CA TYR A 41 11.03 8.11 -8.45
C TYR A 41 10.91 9.45 -9.19
N TYR A 42 10.76 9.40 -10.52
CA TYR A 42 10.55 10.61 -11.31
C TYR A 42 9.09 11.09 -11.18
N ASN A 43 8.72 11.56 -10.00
CA ASN A 43 7.40 12.06 -9.64
C ASN A 43 7.44 13.60 -9.60
N LEU A 44 6.49 14.25 -10.26
CA LEU A 44 6.34 15.71 -10.30
C LEU A 44 4.85 16.08 -10.30
N ASP A 45 4.56 17.37 -10.16
CA ASP A 45 3.19 17.91 -10.16
C ASP A 45 2.37 17.46 -11.38
N ASP A 46 2.99 17.33 -12.55
CA ASP A 46 2.39 16.96 -13.83
C ASP A 46 2.77 15.55 -14.32
N ARG A 47 3.52 14.77 -13.53
CA ARG A 47 4.04 13.46 -13.93
C ARG A 47 3.92 12.43 -12.81
N ASP A 48 3.15 11.37 -13.04
CA ASP A 48 2.97 10.29 -12.06
C ASP A 48 4.12 9.27 -12.13
N GLY A 49 5.11 9.39 -11.24
CA GLY A 49 6.24 8.48 -11.16
C GLY A 49 5.91 7.10 -10.59
N TYR A 50 4.79 6.98 -9.85
CA TYR A 50 4.40 5.73 -9.19
C TYR A 50 3.49 4.89 -10.08
N ARG A 51 2.63 5.53 -10.88
CA ARG A 51 1.78 4.81 -11.84
C ARG A 51 2.58 4.09 -12.92
N THR A 52 3.74 4.61 -13.33
CA THR A 52 4.65 3.88 -14.24
C THR A 52 5.16 2.59 -13.61
N ILE A 53 5.45 2.59 -12.31
CA ILE A 53 5.85 1.37 -11.58
C ILE A 53 4.67 0.40 -11.51
N ALA A 54 3.47 0.90 -11.16
CA ALA A 54 2.26 0.09 -11.09
C ALA A 54 1.94 -0.57 -12.44
N HIS A 55 2.02 0.18 -13.54
CA HIS A 55 1.73 -0.33 -14.88
C HIS A 55 2.72 -1.42 -15.30
N MET A 56 4.01 -1.23 -15.03
CA MET A 56 5.03 -2.26 -15.25
C MET A 56 4.69 -3.57 -14.53
N LEU A 57 4.18 -3.50 -13.29
CA LEU A 57 3.82 -4.69 -12.52
C LEU A 57 2.63 -5.47 -13.10
N THR A 58 1.77 -4.88 -13.93
CA THR A 58 0.55 -5.52 -14.46
C THR A 58 0.82 -6.75 -15.34
N ARG A 59 2.05 -6.88 -15.87
CA ARG A 59 2.50 -8.06 -16.60
C ARG A 59 2.86 -9.22 -15.67
N HIS A 60 3.12 -8.96 -14.41
CA HIS A 60 3.51 -9.94 -13.42
C HIS A 60 2.33 -10.31 -12.50
N PRO A 61 2.30 -11.55 -11.97
CA PRO A 61 1.42 -11.88 -10.84
C PRO A 61 1.96 -11.26 -9.54
N ALA A 62 1.94 -9.93 -9.50
CA ALA A 62 2.61 -9.13 -8.49
C ALA A 62 1.64 -8.24 -7.71
N SER A 63 2.06 -7.89 -6.50
CA SER A 63 1.44 -6.85 -5.67
C SER A 63 2.47 -5.77 -5.37
N MET A 64 2.02 -4.57 -5.05
CA MET A 64 2.88 -3.49 -4.57
C MET A 64 2.65 -3.30 -3.07
N ASN A 65 3.73 -3.31 -2.30
CA ASN A 65 3.72 -3.00 -0.88
C ASN A 65 4.35 -1.63 -0.65
N PHE A 66 3.59 -0.73 -0.02
CA PHE A 66 4.03 0.63 0.28
C PHE A 66 4.20 0.83 1.80
N THR A 67 4.56 2.04 2.23
CA THR A 67 4.82 2.36 3.64
C THR A 67 4.22 3.71 4.02
N CYS A 68 4.53 4.24 5.22
CA CYS A 68 4.01 5.49 5.78
C CYS A 68 2.51 5.50 6.07
N ALA A 69 1.85 4.33 6.15
CA ALA A 69 0.41 4.26 6.31
C ALA A 69 -0.10 4.78 7.67
N GLU A 70 0.78 5.02 8.63
CA GLU A 70 0.48 5.54 9.97
C GLU A 70 0.71 7.05 10.13
N MET A 71 1.45 7.67 9.21
CA MET A 71 1.90 9.05 9.34
C MET A 71 0.79 10.06 9.01
N ARG A 72 0.80 11.19 9.72
CA ARG A 72 0.01 12.39 9.38
C ARG A 72 0.91 13.59 9.12
N ASP A 73 0.48 14.49 8.24
CA ASP A 73 1.29 15.67 7.89
C ASP A 73 1.48 16.59 9.11
N SER A 74 0.47 16.66 9.98
CA SER A 74 0.50 17.44 11.22
C SER A 74 1.52 16.95 12.25
N GLU A 75 2.08 15.75 12.08
CA GLU A 75 3.09 15.19 12.99
C GLU A 75 4.52 15.60 12.60
N GLN A 76 4.68 16.39 11.54
CA GLN A 76 5.97 16.64 10.89
C GLN A 76 6.35 18.13 10.88
N SER A 77 7.64 18.41 10.89
CA SER A 77 8.16 19.79 10.87
C SER A 77 7.89 20.47 9.52
N SER A 78 7.43 21.72 9.54
CA SER A 78 7.08 22.49 8.32
C SER A 78 8.25 22.74 7.37
N GLU A 79 9.48 22.72 7.89
CA GLU A 79 10.72 22.96 7.14
C GLU A 79 11.01 21.85 6.13
N ALA A 80 10.59 20.62 6.41
CA ALA A 80 10.92 19.44 5.60
C ALA A 80 9.98 19.23 4.41
N LYS A 81 8.97 20.11 4.23
CA LYS A 81 8.05 20.09 3.07
C LYS A 81 7.42 18.70 2.88
N ILE A 82 6.91 18.16 3.99
CA ILE A 82 6.45 16.78 4.10
C ILE A 82 4.95 16.63 3.77
N ALA A 83 4.57 15.53 3.12
CA ALA A 83 3.18 15.17 2.80
C ALA A 83 2.96 13.64 2.66
N PRO A 84 3.13 12.83 3.73
CA PRO A 84 2.86 11.39 3.68
C PRO A 84 1.40 11.07 3.37
N GLU A 85 0.43 11.89 3.79
CA GLU A 85 -0.98 11.59 3.55
C GLU A 85 -1.32 11.67 2.05
N GLU A 86 -0.86 12.71 1.36
CA GLU A 86 -1.02 12.86 -0.08
C GLU A 86 -0.19 11.83 -0.85
N LEU A 87 1.03 11.53 -0.40
CA LEU A 87 1.87 10.52 -1.05
C LEU A 87 1.22 9.12 -0.98
N VAL A 88 0.73 8.70 0.20
CA VAL A 88 0.01 7.42 0.35
C VAL A 88 -1.23 7.40 -0.55
N GLN A 89 -1.98 8.50 -0.61
CA GLN A 89 -3.15 8.63 -1.49
C GLN A 89 -2.77 8.49 -2.97
N GLN A 90 -1.68 9.12 -3.42
CA GLN A 90 -1.20 9.00 -4.79
C GLN A 90 -0.85 7.55 -5.13
N VAL A 91 0.03 6.93 -4.33
CA VAL A 91 0.58 5.59 -4.64
C VAL A 91 -0.51 4.53 -4.65
N LEU A 92 -1.40 4.54 -3.67
CA LEU A 92 -2.51 3.58 -3.61
C LEU A 92 -3.47 3.79 -4.79
N SER A 93 -3.79 5.03 -5.13
CA SER A 93 -4.65 5.34 -6.28
C SER A 93 -4.02 4.90 -7.60
N ALA A 94 -2.72 5.12 -7.78
CA ALA A 94 -1.99 4.66 -8.96
C ALA A 94 -2.04 3.13 -9.10
N GLY A 95 -1.81 2.39 -8.01
CA GLY A 95 -1.89 0.94 -8.01
C GLY A 95 -3.30 0.40 -8.32
N TRP A 96 -4.34 0.96 -7.70
CA TRP A 96 -5.72 0.52 -7.91
C TRP A 96 -6.21 0.80 -9.34
N ARG A 97 -5.78 1.91 -9.95
CA ARG A 97 -6.09 2.21 -11.36
C ARG A 97 -5.53 1.16 -12.32
N GLU A 98 -4.36 0.61 -12.01
CA GLU A 98 -3.74 -0.47 -12.78
C GLU A 98 -4.25 -1.87 -12.37
N GLY A 99 -5.23 -1.94 -11.46
CA GLY A 99 -5.86 -3.18 -11.01
C GLY A 99 -4.96 -4.06 -10.14
N LEU A 100 -3.96 -3.47 -9.48
CA LEU A 100 -3.05 -4.20 -8.61
C LEU A 100 -3.67 -4.45 -7.22
N ASN A 101 -3.17 -5.49 -6.56
CA ASN A 101 -3.32 -5.65 -5.12
C ASN A 101 -2.27 -4.80 -4.40
N LEU A 102 -2.71 -3.97 -3.45
CA LEU A 102 -1.86 -3.06 -2.69
C LEU A 102 -1.79 -3.51 -1.23
N ALA A 103 -0.59 -3.62 -0.69
CA ALA A 103 -0.35 -3.76 0.73
C ALA A 103 0.36 -2.51 1.28
N CYS A 104 0.30 -2.31 2.59
CA CYS A 104 1.09 -1.28 3.26
C CYS A 104 1.77 -1.77 4.53
N GLU A 105 2.71 -0.97 5.00
CA GLU A 105 3.36 -1.03 6.30
C GLU A 105 3.31 0.34 6.99
N ASN A 106 3.49 0.35 8.31
CA ASN A 106 3.92 1.56 9.00
C ASN A 106 5.43 1.77 8.79
N ALA A 107 5.88 3.03 8.71
CA ALA A 107 7.29 3.37 8.53
C ALA A 107 8.04 3.38 9.87
N LEU A 108 7.40 3.85 10.95
CA LEU A 108 7.97 3.98 12.29
C LEU A 108 7.15 3.15 13.31
N SER A 109 7.80 2.69 14.38
CA SER A 109 7.12 2.03 15.49
C SER A 109 6.14 2.98 16.16
N ARG A 110 4.86 2.61 16.21
CA ARG A 110 3.78 3.41 16.79
C ARG A 110 2.78 2.52 17.51
N TYR A 111 2.39 2.90 18.72
CA TYR A 111 1.49 2.10 19.58
C TYR A 111 0.20 2.86 19.96
N ASP A 112 0.06 4.09 19.48
CA ASP A 112 -1.05 4.99 19.81
C ASP A 112 -2.25 4.86 18.85
N ALA A 113 -3.43 5.25 19.36
CA ALA A 113 -4.68 5.20 18.61
C ALA A 113 -4.66 6.07 17.34
N THR A 114 -3.92 7.18 17.32
CA THR A 114 -3.84 8.08 16.15
C THR A 114 -3.18 7.39 14.97
N ALA A 115 -2.06 6.70 15.20
CA ALA A 115 -1.39 5.90 14.19
C ALA A 115 -2.31 4.78 13.65
N TYR A 116 -2.94 4.00 14.54
CA TYR A 116 -3.84 2.93 14.13
C TYR A 116 -5.06 3.43 13.36
N ASN A 117 -5.67 4.54 13.78
CA ASN A 117 -6.80 5.15 13.07
C ASN A 117 -6.39 5.70 11.70
N THR A 118 -5.15 6.14 11.55
CA THR A 118 -4.60 6.59 10.26
C THR A 118 -4.38 5.40 9.32
N ILE A 119 -3.83 4.29 9.83
CA ILE A 119 -3.72 3.03 9.08
C ILE A 119 -5.10 2.54 8.65
N LEU A 120 -6.09 2.55 9.54
CA LEU A 120 -7.47 2.11 9.24
C LEU A 120 -8.11 2.96 8.14
N ARG A 121 -7.89 4.28 8.16
CA ARG A 121 -8.34 5.21 7.11
C ARG A 121 -7.70 4.85 5.77
N ASN A 122 -6.40 4.57 5.74
CA ASN A 122 -5.71 4.18 4.52
C ASN A 122 -6.08 2.76 4.05
N ALA A 123 -6.42 1.85 4.97
CA ALA A 123 -6.81 0.48 4.68
C ALA A 123 -8.15 0.37 3.93
N ARG A 124 -9.08 1.28 4.24
CA ARG A 124 -10.38 1.42 3.60
C ARG A 124 -10.69 2.90 3.41
N PRO A 125 -10.17 3.53 2.34
CA PRO A 125 -10.29 4.97 2.13
C PRO A 125 -11.72 5.50 2.12
N GLN A 126 -12.68 4.70 1.63
CA GLN A 126 -14.10 5.05 1.61
C GLN A 126 -14.92 4.36 2.72
N GLY A 127 -14.27 3.74 3.70
CA GLY A 127 -14.91 3.05 4.82
C GLY A 127 -15.50 1.67 4.47
N ILE A 128 -16.35 1.16 5.35
CA ILE A 128 -17.03 -0.12 5.22
C ILE A 128 -18.22 -0.02 4.26
N ASN A 129 -18.24 -0.87 3.26
CA ASN A 129 -19.43 -1.10 2.44
C ASN A 129 -20.32 -2.15 3.12
N LYS A 130 -21.54 -1.76 3.53
CA LYS A 130 -22.51 -2.67 4.18
C LYS A 130 -23.14 -3.68 3.22
N ASN A 131 -23.03 -3.43 1.92
CA ASN A 131 -23.71 -4.20 0.87
C ASN A 131 -22.76 -5.07 0.05
N GLY A 132 -21.48 -5.16 0.41
CA GLY A 132 -20.50 -5.95 -0.33
C GLY A 132 -19.06 -5.50 -0.06
N SER A 133 -18.18 -5.76 -1.02
CA SER A 133 -16.77 -5.33 -0.93
C SER A 133 -16.68 -3.80 -0.98
N PRO A 134 -15.77 -3.19 -0.19
CA PRO A 134 -15.36 -1.79 -0.41
C PRO A 134 -14.87 -1.60 -1.84
N GLU A 135 -15.07 -0.39 -2.40
CA GLU A 135 -14.59 -0.05 -3.74
C GLU A 135 -13.07 -0.17 -3.83
N HIS A 136 -12.37 0.42 -2.85
CA HIS A 136 -10.93 0.26 -2.67
C HIS A 136 -10.64 -0.22 -1.25
N LYS A 137 -9.79 -1.24 -1.14
CA LYS A 137 -9.21 -1.70 0.12
C LYS A 137 -7.77 -2.13 -0.08
N LEU A 138 -6.96 -2.02 0.97
CA LEU A 138 -5.69 -2.73 1.00
C LEU A 138 -5.93 -4.24 0.98
N TYR A 139 -5.10 -4.93 0.22
CA TYR A 139 -4.99 -6.39 0.21
C TYR A 139 -4.42 -6.92 1.52
N GLY A 140 -3.55 -6.14 2.18
CA GLY A 140 -3.00 -6.49 3.49
C GLY A 140 -2.25 -5.34 4.12
N PHE A 141 -2.00 -5.47 5.42
CA PHE A 141 -1.14 -4.56 6.17
C PHE A 141 -0.15 -5.37 7.01
N THR A 142 1.12 -4.99 6.99
CA THR A 142 2.17 -5.63 7.80
C THR A 142 2.67 -4.63 8.84
N TYR A 143 2.51 -4.97 10.12
CA TYR A 143 2.92 -4.09 11.22
C TYR A 143 4.41 -4.24 11.54
N LEU A 144 5.13 -3.11 11.59
CA LEU A 144 6.52 -2.99 12.01
C LEU A 144 6.56 -2.46 13.46
N ARG A 145 7.03 -3.20 14.45
CA ARG A 145 7.45 -4.61 14.45
C ARG A 145 7.08 -5.25 15.78
N VAL A 146 6.89 -6.56 15.77
CA VAL A 146 6.87 -7.37 17.00
C VAL A 146 8.07 -7.00 17.88
N SER A 147 7.78 -6.61 19.10
CA SER A 147 8.73 -6.15 20.12
C SER A 147 8.10 -6.40 21.50
N ASP A 148 8.92 -6.40 22.56
CA ASP A 148 8.41 -6.53 23.92
C ASP A 148 7.44 -5.37 24.24
N GLU A 149 7.79 -4.14 23.84
CA GLU A 149 6.97 -2.94 23.98
C GLU A 149 5.58 -3.08 23.34
N LEU A 150 5.44 -3.81 22.22
CA LEU A 150 4.13 -4.08 21.61
C LEU A 150 3.22 -4.89 22.54
N PHE A 151 3.78 -5.78 23.35
CA PHE A 151 3.05 -6.67 24.23
C PHE A 151 2.85 -6.10 25.64
N GLU A 152 3.35 -4.91 25.92
CA GLU A 152 3.25 -4.26 27.22
C GLU A 152 1.91 -3.54 27.41
N GLY A 153 1.24 -3.80 28.54
CA GLY A 153 0.11 -3.03 29.03
C GLY A 153 -0.94 -2.68 27.98
N ASP A 154 -1.18 -1.38 27.82
CA ASP A 154 -2.20 -0.84 26.91
C ASP A 154 -1.79 -0.86 25.44
N ASN A 155 -0.50 -1.01 25.11
CA ASN A 155 -0.04 -1.14 23.73
C ASN A 155 -0.66 -2.37 23.09
N TYR A 156 -0.64 -3.50 23.80
CA TYR A 156 -1.24 -4.74 23.30
C TYR A 156 -2.76 -4.68 23.23
N ASN A 157 -3.42 -4.00 24.18
CA ASN A 157 -4.87 -3.83 24.17
C ASN A 157 -5.32 -2.97 22.98
N THR A 158 -4.61 -1.86 22.73
CA THR A 158 -4.84 -1.01 21.57
C THR A 158 -4.56 -1.78 20.26
N PHE A 159 -3.47 -2.54 20.19
CA PHE A 159 -3.13 -3.35 19.01
C PHE A 159 -4.18 -4.42 18.70
N LYS A 160 -4.68 -5.15 19.72
CA LYS A 160 -5.79 -6.11 19.53
C LYS A 160 -7.03 -5.43 18.97
N THR A 161 -7.32 -4.21 19.43
CA THR A 161 -8.47 -3.43 18.95
C THR A 161 -8.26 -2.98 17.51
N PHE A 162 -7.07 -2.52 17.18
CA PHE A 162 -6.63 -2.25 15.81
C PHE A 162 -6.82 -3.45 14.88
N VAL A 163 -6.35 -4.65 15.26
CA VAL A 163 -6.54 -5.88 14.48
C VAL A 163 -8.04 -6.18 14.30
N ARG A 164 -8.84 -6.06 15.36
CA ARG A 164 -10.30 -6.23 15.28
C ARG A 164 -10.94 -5.23 14.32
N ARG A 165 -10.49 -3.98 14.28
CA ARG A 165 -10.99 -2.97 13.31
C ARG A 165 -10.50 -3.24 11.90
N MET A 166 -9.28 -3.71 11.71
CA MET A 166 -8.77 -4.13 10.40
C MET A 166 -9.64 -5.23 9.81
N HIS A 167 -10.09 -6.17 10.65
CA HIS A 167 -11.04 -7.24 10.29
C HIS A 167 -12.52 -6.79 10.24
N ALA A 168 -12.81 -5.48 10.28
CA ALA A 168 -14.17 -4.94 10.29
C ALA A 168 -15.06 -5.53 11.40
N ASN A 169 -14.50 -5.75 12.59
CA ASN A 169 -15.12 -6.41 13.75
C ASN A 169 -15.54 -7.88 13.54
N LEU A 170 -15.09 -8.51 12.46
CA LEU A 170 -15.26 -9.94 12.23
C LEU A 170 -14.19 -10.73 12.98
N ASP A 171 -14.51 -11.99 13.25
CA ASP A 171 -13.55 -12.94 13.81
C ASP A 171 -12.48 -13.31 12.77
N TYR A 172 -11.33 -13.78 13.24
CA TYR A 172 -10.24 -14.24 12.38
C TYR A 172 -10.73 -15.34 11.42
N ASN A 173 -10.47 -15.14 10.12
CA ASN A 173 -10.82 -16.08 9.07
C ASN A 173 -9.56 -16.58 8.36
N PRO A 174 -9.14 -17.86 8.55
CA PRO A 174 -7.96 -18.41 7.90
C PRO A 174 -8.12 -18.64 6.39
N ASN A 175 -9.33 -18.52 5.86
CA ASN A 175 -9.66 -18.78 4.45
C ASN A 175 -9.90 -17.50 3.64
N VAL A 176 -9.56 -16.33 4.17
CA VAL A 176 -9.70 -15.04 3.47
C VAL A 176 -8.70 -14.92 2.32
N ASP A 177 -9.10 -14.26 1.23
CA ASP A 177 -8.27 -13.94 0.07
C ASP A 177 -7.43 -15.14 -0.46
N PRO A 178 -8.07 -16.26 -0.86
CA PRO A 178 -7.37 -17.47 -1.29
C PRO A 178 -6.48 -17.20 -2.51
N VAL A 179 -5.23 -17.63 -2.46
CA VAL A 179 -4.26 -17.36 -3.52
C VAL A 179 -4.28 -18.46 -4.58
N ALA A 180 -4.55 -18.07 -5.82
CA ALA A 180 -4.47 -18.96 -6.96
C ALA A 180 -3.01 -19.33 -7.29
N PRO A 181 -2.75 -20.47 -7.97
CA PRO A 181 -1.42 -20.83 -8.44
C PRO A 181 -0.77 -19.73 -9.28
N LEU A 182 0.52 -19.48 -9.04
CA LEU A 182 1.26 -18.43 -9.72
C LEU A 182 1.33 -18.71 -11.23
N LYS A 183 0.86 -17.75 -12.04
CA LYS A 183 0.96 -17.81 -13.50
C LYS A 183 2.28 -17.22 -13.97
N ARG A 184 2.78 -17.66 -15.12
CA ARG A 184 3.93 -16.99 -15.76
C ARG A 184 3.53 -15.54 -16.10
N SER A 185 4.50 -14.63 -16.03
CA SER A 185 4.29 -13.24 -16.46
C SER A 185 3.83 -13.18 -17.92
N LYS A 186 3.01 -12.18 -18.23
CA LYS A 186 2.57 -11.82 -19.59
C LYS A 186 3.80 -11.42 -20.46
N PRO A 187 3.65 -11.08 -21.75
CA PRO A 187 4.73 -10.52 -22.56
C PRO A 187 5.32 -9.24 -21.97
N GLU A 188 6.56 -8.94 -22.34
CA GLU A 188 7.26 -7.73 -21.89
C GLU A 188 6.58 -6.48 -22.43
N ILE A 189 6.51 -5.44 -21.60
CA ILE A 189 5.94 -4.14 -21.95
C ILE A 189 7.13 -3.23 -22.30
N PRO A 190 7.18 -2.65 -23.52
CA PRO A 190 8.19 -1.67 -23.88
C PRO A 190 8.21 -0.48 -22.91
N ILE A 191 9.37 0.14 -22.72
CA ILE A 191 9.49 1.26 -21.77
C ILE A 191 8.63 2.45 -22.20
N GLU A 192 8.48 2.69 -23.50
CA GLU A 192 7.66 3.77 -24.04
C GLU A 192 6.20 3.62 -23.61
N GLU A 193 5.65 2.40 -23.71
CA GLU A 193 4.28 2.07 -23.27
C GLU A 193 4.14 2.20 -21.74
N ILE A 194 5.15 1.79 -20.96
CA ILE A 194 5.15 2.01 -19.51
C ILE A 194 5.11 3.51 -19.16
N LEU A 195 5.77 4.35 -19.95
CA LEU A 195 5.85 5.78 -19.69
C LEU A 195 4.60 6.55 -20.14
N GLU A 196 3.75 5.97 -20.99
CA GLU A 196 2.48 6.60 -21.41
C GLU A 196 1.57 6.91 -20.21
N VAL A 197 1.54 6.04 -19.20
CA VAL A 197 0.68 6.26 -18.01
C VAL A 197 1.20 7.34 -17.06
N ALA A 198 2.39 7.90 -17.29
CA ALA A 198 2.94 8.98 -16.47
C ALA A 198 2.15 10.28 -16.65
N GLN A 199 1.46 10.45 -17.79
CA GLN A 199 0.69 11.65 -18.12
C GLN A 199 -0.64 11.31 -18.84
N PRO A 200 -1.73 12.07 -18.62
CA PRO A 200 -1.84 13.10 -17.60
C PRO A 200 -1.83 12.49 -16.18
N ARG A 201 -1.27 13.22 -15.21
CA ARG A 201 -1.41 12.86 -13.79
C ARG A 201 -2.88 12.96 -13.41
N LEU A 202 -3.39 11.93 -12.73
CA LEU A 202 -4.80 11.82 -12.37
C LEU A 202 -5.00 12.08 -10.87
N GLU A 203 -5.99 12.89 -10.54
CA GLU A 203 -6.41 13.17 -9.16
C GLU A 203 -6.68 11.88 -8.39
N PRO A 204 -6.08 11.69 -7.20
CA PRO A 204 -6.22 10.47 -6.42
C PRO A 204 -7.69 10.16 -6.10
N PHE A 205 -7.99 8.88 -5.84
CA PHE A 205 -9.32 8.52 -5.33
C PHE A 205 -9.57 9.24 -4.00
N PRO A 206 -10.82 9.58 -3.68
CA PRO A 206 -11.12 10.33 -2.47
C PRO A 206 -10.92 9.45 -1.22
N PHE A 207 -10.19 9.98 -0.24
CA PHE A 207 -10.01 9.36 1.08
C PHE A 207 -10.87 10.11 2.09
N GLN A 208 -11.57 9.38 2.96
CA GLN A 208 -12.22 9.98 4.12
C GLN A 208 -11.16 10.60 5.03
N LYS A 209 -11.50 11.72 5.66
CA LYS A 209 -10.60 12.41 6.60
C LYS A 209 -10.22 11.54 7.80
N ASN A 210 -11.15 10.72 8.27
CA ASN A 210 -10.96 9.78 9.38
C ASN A 210 -11.57 8.44 9.00
N THR A 211 -11.08 7.36 9.61
CA THR A 211 -11.70 6.03 9.52
C THR A 211 -13.12 6.05 10.08
N ASP A 212 -14.02 5.30 9.46
CA ASP A 212 -15.39 5.05 9.94
C ASP A 212 -15.44 4.03 11.07
N LEU A 213 -14.32 3.33 11.30
CA LEU A 213 -14.19 2.31 12.33
C LEU A 213 -12.89 2.51 13.13
N PRO A 214 -12.85 3.50 14.04
CA PRO A 214 -11.67 3.75 14.86
C PRO A 214 -11.45 2.66 15.92
N VAL A 215 -10.23 2.57 16.43
CA VAL A 215 -9.90 1.71 17.57
C VAL A 215 -10.74 2.06 18.79
#